data_AF-A0A956XB28-F1
#
_entry.id   AF-A0A956XB28-F1
#
_cell.length_a   1.000
_cell.length_b   1.000
_cell.length_c   1.000
_cell.angle_alpha   90.00
_cell.angle_beta   90.00
_cell.angle_gamma   90.00
#
_symmetry.space_group_name_H-M   'P 1'
#
loop_
_entity.id
_entity.type
_entity.pdbx_description
1 polymer ?
#
loop_
_entity_poly.entity_id
_entity_poly.type
_entity_poly.pdbx_seq_one_letter_code
_entity_poly.pdbx_strand_id
1 'polypeptide(L)'
;MNHSSPLTVADLRHQIVGLDEPVPLLDGRCQPYVNLDNAASTPALRPVLDAVNQFLPYYASVHRGTGFKSRLSTVAYDQAHEIIGHFVGADLATNTVIFGKNSTEALNKLSYRFP
;
A
#
# COMPACT_ATOMS: atom_id res chain seq x y z
N MET A 1 -17.58 -14.98 -6.41
CA MET A 1 -18.64 -14.12 -6.97
C MET A 1 -18.67 -12.83 -6.19
N ASN A 2 -18.08 -11.77 -6.74
CA ASN A 2 -18.43 -10.39 -6.45
C ASN A 2 -18.00 -9.60 -7.69
N HIS A 3 -18.91 -9.48 -8.66
CA HIS A 3 -18.73 -8.52 -9.74
C HIS A 3 -19.07 -7.15 -9.17
N SER A 4 -18.09 -6.53 -8.52
CA SER A 4 -18.15 -5.10 -8.24
C SER A 4 -18.23 -4.39 -9.59
N SER A 5 -19.27 -3.57 -9.78
CA SER A 5 -19.37 -2.67 -10.94
C SER A 5 -18.03 -1.94 -11.13
N PRO A 6 -17.59 -1.69 -12.38
CA PRO A 6 -16.33 -1.01 -12.63
C PRO A 6 -16.35 0.35 -11.91
N LEU A 7 -15.33 0.60 -11.09
CA LEU A 7 -15.18 1.86 -10.37
C LEU A 7 -15.13 3.00 -11.40
N THR A 8 -16.06 3.94 -11.30
CA THR A 8 -16.00 5.16 -12.11
C THR A 8 -14.98 6.13 -11.52
N VAL A 9 -14.53 7.11 -12.31
CA VAL A 9 -13.66 8.20 -11.80
C VAL A 9 -14.34 8.96 -10.66
N ALA A 10 -15.66 9.14 -10.72
CA ALA A 10 -16.43 9.76 -9.65
C ALA A 10 -16.39 8.92 -8.37
N ASP A 11 -16.52 7.60 -8.48
CA ASP A 11 -16.45 6.68 -7.33
C ASP A 11 -15.04 6.67 -6.71
N LEU A 12 -13.98 6.74 -7.52
CA LEU A 12 -12.60 6.78 -7.06
C LEU A 12 -12.29 8.04 -6.27
N ARG A 13 -12.89 9.19 -6.62
CA ARG A 13 -12.68 10.45 -5.92
C ARG A 13 -12.99 10.31 -4.43
N HIS A 14 -14.10 9.65 -4.10
CA HIS A 14 -14.53 9.43 -2.71
C HIS A 14 -13.65 8.43 -1.94
N GLN A 15 -12.78 7.70 -2.63
CA GLN A 15 -11.83 6.78 -2.00
C GLN A 15 -10.53 7.47 -1.59
N ILE A 16 -10.24 8.69 -2.05
CA ILE A 16 -8.98 9.37 -1.72
C ILE A 16 -9.08 9.99 -0.32
N VAL A 17 -8.22 9.57 0.59
CA VAL A 17 -8.18 10.09 1.95
C VAL A 17 -7.68 11.54 1.94
N GLY A 18 -8.41 12.43 2.62
CA GLY A 18 -8.03 13.83 2.81
C GLY A 18 -8.25 14.73 1.60
N LEU A 19 -8.94 14.27 0.56
CA LEU A 19 -9.07 15.00 -0.70
C LEU A 19 -9.77 16.35 -0.58
N ASP A 20 -10.81 16.44 0.25
CA ASP A 20 -11.59 17.66 0.44
C ASP A 20 -11.14 18.45 1.68
N GLU A 21 -9.98 18.11 2.26
CA GLU A 21 -9.47 18.80 3.44
C GLU A 21 -9.11 20.25 3.09
N PRO A 22 -9.64 21.22 3.85
CA PRO A 22 -9.37 22.62 3.61
C PRO A 22 -7.93 22.98 4.01
N VAL A 23 -7.22 23.67 3.14
CA VAL A 23 -5.91 24.27 3.42
C VAL A 23 -6.02 25.79 3.49
N PRO A 24 -5.27 26.45 4.40
CA PRO A 24 -5.26 27.89 4.50
C PRO A 24 -4.52 28.54 3.32
N LEU A 25 -5.07 29.66 2.84
CA LEU A 25 -4.46 30.54 1.86
C LEU A 25 -3.82 31.75 2.56
N LEU A 26 -2.96 32.48 1.84
CA LEU A 26 -2.26 33.66 2.37
C LEU A 26 -3.21 34.79 2.80
N ASP A 27 -4.41 34.84 2.22
CA ASP A 27 -5.45 35.83 2.55
C ASP A 27 -6.36 35.40 3.71
N GLY A 28 -6.04 34.28 4.38
CA GLY A 28 -6.81 33.75 5.51
C GLY A 28 -8.04 32.93 5.14
N ARG A 29 -8.37 32.79 3.84
CA ARG A 29 -9.43 31.86 3.39
C ARG A 29 -8.93 30.43 3.45
N CYS A 30 -9.86 29.47 3.46
CA CYS A 30 -9.55 28.05 3.30
C CYS A 30 -10.19 27.52 2.01
N GLN A 31 -9.50 26.62 1.31
CA GLN A 31 -10.00 25.94 0.12
C GLN A 31 -9.59 24.47 0.13
N PRO A 32 -10.37 23.56 -0.47
CA PRO A 32 -9.95 22.18 -0.66
C PRO A 32 -8.60 22.08 -1.38
N TYR A 33 -7.69 21.26 -0.87
CA TYR A 33 -6.38 21.09 -1.50
C TYR A 33 -6.50 20.29 -2.81
N VAL A 34 -5.90 20.82 -3.89
CA VAL A 34 -5.81 20.12 -5.17
C VAL A 34 -4.39 19.57 -5.31
N ASN A 35 -4.21 18.27 -5.04
CA ASN A 35 -2.92 17.61 -5.20
C ASN A 35 -2.62 17.33 -6.68
N LEU A 36 -1.72 18.12 -7.28
CA LEU A 36 -1.19 17.92 -8.63
C LEU A 36 0.22 17.32 -8.64
N ASP A 37 0.71 16.84 -7.49
CA ASP A 37 2.07 16.30 -7.32
C ASP A 37 2.08 14.78 -7.06
N ASN A 38 1.13 14.06 -7.68
CA ASN A 38 1.01 12.60 -7.53
C ASN A 38 2.22 11.82 -8.08
N ALA A 39 3.03 12.43 -8.94
CA ALA A 39 4.26 11.83 -9.45
C ALA A 39 5.35 11.73 -8.36
N ALA A 40 5.35 12.62 -7.36
CA ALA A 40 6.23 12.53 -6.21
C ALA A 40 5.73 11.51 -5.18
N SER A 41 4.44 11.57 -4.83
CA SER A 41 3.77 10.59 -3.97
C SER A 41 2.24 10.70 -4.09
N THR A 42 1.54 9.58 -3.96
CA THR A 42 0.08 9.53 -4.02
C THR A 42 -0.54 9.54 -2.62
N PRO A 43 -1.72 10.17 -2.43
CA PRO A 43 -2.48 10.00 -1.20
C PRO A 43 -2.94 8.55 -1.05
N ALA A 44 -3.13 8.10 0.20
CA ALA A 44 -3.67 6.79 0.46
C ALA A 44 -5.15 6.70 0.04
N LEU A 45 -5.56 5.53 -0.44
CA LEU A 45 -6.98 5.23 -0.65
C LEU A 45 -7.60 4.69 0.64
N ARG A 46 -8.90 4.91 0.83
CA ARG A 46 -9.68 4.49 2.01
C ARG A 46 -9.55 2.99 2.29
N PRO A 47 -9.60 2.07 1.30
CA PRO A 47 -9.40 0.64 1.57
C PRO A 47 -8.01 0.32 2.14
N VAL A 48 -6.98 1.08 1.78
CA VAL A 48 -5.62 0.91 2.33
C VAL A 48 -5.58 1.39 3.78
N LEU A 49 -6.14 2.57 4.06
CA LEU A 49 -6.25 3.09 5.43
C LEU A 49 -7.00 2.11 6.34
N ASP A 50 -8.15 1.61 5.87
CA ASP A 50 -9.00 0.70 6.63
C ASP A 50 -8.29 -0.64 6.89
N ALA A 51 -7.63 -1.22 5.88
CA ALA A 51 -6.87 -2.46 6.04
C ALA A 51 -5.72 -2.31 7.05
N VAL A 52 -4.97 -1.20 7.00
CA VAL A 52 -3.89 -0.93 7.97
C VAL A 52 -4.46 -0.77 9.38
N ASN A 53 -5.49 0.05 9.55
CA ASN A 53 -6.11 0.30 10.85
C ASN A 53 -6.72 -0.98 11.44
N GLN A 54 -7.33 -1.83 10.61
CA GLN A 54 -7.89 -3.11 11.04
C GLN A 54 -6.80 -4.10 11.45
N PHE A 55 -5.64 -4.09 10.77
CA PHE A 55 -4.54 -5.00 11.06
C PHE A 55 -3.73 -4.60 12.29
N LEU A 56 -3.51 -3.30 12.51
CA LEU A 56 -2.62 -2.76 13.55
C LEU A 56 -2.85 -3.34 14.97
N PRO A 57 -4.09 -3.53 15.47
CA PRO A 57 -4.33 -4.17 16.77
C PRO A 57 -3.76 -5.59 16.90
N TYR A 58 -3.56 -6.29 15.78
CA TYR A 58 -3.04 -7.65 15.70
C TYR A 58 -1.55 -7.73 15.35
N TYR A 59 -0.88 -6.58 15.17
CA TYR A 59 0.53 -6.53 14.83
C TYR A 59 1.40 -7.32 15.80
N ALA A 60 2.23 -8.21 15.25
CA ALA A 60 3.23 -8.99 15.98
C ALA A 60 4.37 -9.41 15.05
N SER A 61 5.38 -10.10 15.60
CA SER A 61 6.48 -10.63 14.81
C SER A 61 6.00 -11.61 13.73
N VAL A 62 6.62 -11.52 12.55
CA VAL A 62 6.37 -12.40 11.41
C VAL A 62 7.39 -13.56 11.44
N HIS A 63 6.94 -14.79 11.20
CA HIS A 63 7.71 -16.05 11.21
C HIS A 63 8.50 -16.38 12.50
N ARG A 64 8.34 -15.60 13.58
CA ARG A 64 9.17 -15.74 14.79
C ARG A 64 8.38 -16.03 16.07
N GLY A 65 7.07 -16.22 15.98
CA GLY A 65 6.22 -16.50 17.13
C GLY A 65 5.16 -17.55 16.84
N THR A 66 4.72 -18.25 17.89
CA THR A 66 3.68 -19.29 17.83
C THR A 66 2.31 -18.79 18.30
N GLY A 67 2.27 -17.61 18.92
CA GLY A 67 1.03 -16.95 19.37
C GLY A 67 0.12 -16.54 18.21
N PHE A 68 -1.17 -16.34 18.52
CA PHE A 68 -2.21 -16.02 17.53
C PHE A 68 -1.84 -14.83 16.63
N LYS A 69 -1.46 -13.69 17.23
CA LYS A 69 -1.10 -12.46 16.50
C LYS A 69 0.09 -12.64 15.56
N SER A 70 1.11 -13.42 15.98
CA SER A 70 2.30 -13.69 15.17
C SER A 70 1.98 -14.57 13.96
N ARG A 71 1.14 -15.60 14.15
CA ARG A 71 0.64 -16.42 13.05
C ARG A 71 -0.22 -15.61 12.07
N LEU A 72 -1.11 -14.75 12.57
CA LEU A 72 -1.92 -13.87 11.73
C LEU A 72 -1.06 -12.88 10.93
N SER A 73 -0.06 -12.27 11.58
CA SER A 73 0.89 -11.37 10.92
C SER A 73 1.70 -12.08 9.84
N THR A 74 2.07 -13.34 10.08
CA THR A 74 2.75 -14.18 9.10
C THR A 74 1.88 -14.44 7.87
N VAL A 75 0.63 -14.85 8.07
CA VAL A 75 -0.31 -15.08 6.96
C VAL A 75 -0.51 -13.81 6.13
N ALA A 76 -0.72 -12.66 6.77
CA ALA A 76 -0.89 -11.38 6.07
C ALA A 76 0.36 -10.99 5.27
N TYR A 77 1.55 -11.25 5.82
CA TYR A 77 2.83 -10.98 5.16
C TYR A 77 3.07 -11.86 3.93
N ASP A 78 2.77 -13.16 4.04
CA ASP A 78 2.91 -14.12 2.93
C ASP A 78 1.90 -13.83 1.83
N GLN A 79 0.65 -13.51 2.19
CA GLN A 79 -0.37 -13.07 1.23
C GLN A 79 0.04 -11.80 0.48
N ALA A 80 0.70 -10.85 1.14
CA ALA A 80 1.21 -9.65 0.48
C ALA A 80 2.28 -9.99 -0.59
N HIS A 81 3.16 -10.98 -0.33
CA HIS A 81 4.14 -11.44 -1.33
C HIS A 81 3.44 -12.03 -2.56
N GLU A 82 2.43 -12.87 -2.34
CA GLU A 82 1.65 -13.50 -3.41
C GLU A 82 0.91 -12.45 -4.25
N ILE A 83 0.21 -11.50 -3.61
CA ILE A 83 -0.52 -10.42 -4.28
C ILE A 83 0.42 -9.57 -5.14
N ILE A 84 1.58 -9.17 -4.58
CA ILE A 84 2.56 -8.36 -5.31
C ILE A 84 3.15 -9.13 -6.48
N GLY A 85 3.49 -10.41 -6.29
CA GLY A 85 4.00 -11.27 -7.35
C GLY A 85 3.03 -11.39 -8.52
N HIS A 86 1.76 -11.66 -8.24
CA HIS A 86 0.72 -11.68 -9.27
C HIS A 86 0.51 -10.32 -9.94
N PHE A 87 0.53 -9.23 -9.18
CA PHE A 87 0.37 -7.87 -9.71
C PHE A 87 1.45 -7.51 -10.73
N VAL A 88 2.71 -7.91 -10.50
CA VAL A 88 3.81 -7.67 -11.43
C VAL A 88 3.99 -8.78 -12.48
N GLY A 89 3.15 -9.82 -12.46
CA GLY A 89 3.20 -10.94 -13.41
C GLY A 89 4.34 -11.93 -13.18
N ALA A 90 4.85 -12.05 -11.95
CA ALA A 90 5.89 -13.01 -11.59
C ALA A 90 5.35 -14.45 -11.53
N ASP A 91 6.15 -15.42 -11.95
CA ASP A 91 5.88 -16.84 -11.70
C ASP A 91 6.39 -17.22 -10.31
N LEU A 92 5.49 -17.37 -9.34
CA LEU A 92 5.85 -17.66 -7.95
C LEU A 92 6.49 -19.04 -7.74
N ALA A 93 6.48 -19.93 -8.73
CA ALA A 93 7.21 -21.20 -8.66
C ALA A 93 8.72 -21.01 -8.90
N THR A 94 9.11 -19.97 -9.64
CA THR A 94 10.49 -19.73 -10.06
C THR A 94 11.03 -18.35 -9.68
N ASN A 95 10.18 -17.45 -9.20
CA ASN A 95 10.51 -16.08 -8.83
C ASN A 95 10.13 -15.80 -7.37
N THR A 96 10.91 -14.93 -6.73
CA THR A 96 10.68 -14.51 -5.34
C THR A 96 10.47 -13.01 -5.29
N VAL A 97 9.42 -12.58 -4.59
CA VAL A 97 9.23 -11.17 -4.23
C VAL A 97 10.12 -10.85 -3.02
N ILE A 98 10.89 -9.76 -3.10
CA ILE A 98 11.73 -9.29 -1.98
C ILE A 98 11.29 -7.88 -1.62
N PHE A 99 10.84 -7.67 -0.38
CA PHE A 99 10.51 -6.33 0.11
C PHE A 99 11.76 -5.51 0.37
N GLY A 100 11.80 -4.32 -0.23
CA GLY A 100 12.72 -3.24 0.09
C GLY A 100 11.98 -2.03 0.67
N LYS A 101 12.70 -1.03 1.14
CA LYS A 101 12.10 0.22 1.65
C LYS A 101 11.51 1.07 0.53
N ASN A 102 12.16 1.07 -0.64
CA ASN A 102 11.77 1.83 -1.82
C ASN A 102 12.46 1.31 -3.09
N SER A 103 12.09 1.85 -4.24
CA SER A 103 12.64 1.48 -5.56
C SER A 103 14.15 1.70 -5.67
N THR A 104 14.68 2.80 -5.10
CA THR A 104 16.12 3.10 -5.11
C THR A 104 16.93 2.04 -4.37
N GLU A 105 16.46 1.60 -3.19
CA GLU A 105 17.11 0.52 -2.44
C GLU A 105 17.08 -0.79 -3.23
N ALA A 106 15.96 -1.12 -3.88
CA ALA A 106 15.85 -2.34 -4.69
C ALA A 106 16.89 -2.36 -5.82
N LEU A 107 17.05 -1.23 -6.53
CA LEU A 107 18.06 -1.08 -7.59
C LEU A 107 19.49 -1.16 -7.04
N ASN A 108 19.77 -0.51 -5.91
CA ASN A 108 21.09 -0.59 -5.28
C ASN A 108 21.41 -2.03 -4.82
N LYS A 109 20.43 -2.75 -4.25
CA LYS A 109 20.62 -4.16 -3.89
C LYS A 109 20.96 -4.98 -5.13
N LEU A 110 20.28 -4.77 -6.25
CA LEU A 110 20.59 -5.44 -7.51
C LEU A 110 22.03 -5.14 -7.95
N SER A 111 22.43 -3.87 -7.99
CA SER A 111 23.76 -3.47 -8.48
C SER A 111 24.92 -4.04 -7.65
N TYR A 112 24.72 -4.23 -6.34
CA TYR A 112 25.77 -4.76 -5.45
C TYR A 112 25.75 -6.28 -5.29
N ARG A 113 24.72 -6.98 -5.79
CA ARG A 113 24.51 -8.42 -5.54
C ARG A 113 24.43 -9.26 -6.81
N PHE A 114 24.26 -8.63 -7.97
CA PHE A 114 24.41 -9.30 -9.25
C PHE A 114 25.91 -9.42 -9.57
N PRO A 115 26.39 -10.61 -10.00
CA PRO A 115 27.79 -10.82 -10.37
C PRO A 115 28.21 -10.01 -11.60
#